data_AF-A0A2G5UFD8-F1
#
_entry.id   AF-A0A2G5UFD8-F1
#
_cell.length_a   1.000
_cell.length_b   1.000
_cell.length_c   1.000
_cell.angle_alpha   90.00
_cell.angle_beta   90.00
_cell.angle_gamma   90.00
#
_symmetry.space_group_name_H-M   'P 1'
#
loop_
_entity.id
_entity.type
_entity.pdbx_description
1 polymer ?
#
loop_
_entity_poly.entity_id
_entity_poly.type
_entity_poly.pdbx_seq_one_letter_code
_entity_poly.pdbx_strand_id
1 'polypeptide(L)'
;MENPAKFSLKFNQIYLSKPTHWEKDGAPMPMMPNEARLRNLTYASPLYVDITKVVTRDESVNEKSTKKYSSEKFQLCSDPVIACYQHDRS
;
A
#
# COMPACT_ATOMS: atom_id res chain seq x y z
N MET A 1 -3.69 24.69 33.11
CA MET A 1 -2.72 23.68 32.60
C MET A 1 -3.39 23.08 31.38
N GLU A 2 -2.90 23.38 30.17
CA GLU A 2 -3.50 22.85 28.94
C GLU A 2 -3.13 21.37 28.81
N ASN A 3 -4.13 20.48 28.75
CA ASN A 3 -3.85 19.06 28.59
C ASN A 3 -3.44 18.75 27.14
N PRO A 4 -2.29 18.08 26.92
CA PRO A 4 -1.82 17.79 25.58
C PRO A 4 -2.73 16.77 24.89
N ALA A 5 -2.99 16.96 23.60
CA ALA A 5 -3.77 16.01 22.81
C ALA A 5 -3.03 14.66 22.69
N LYS A 6 -3.73 13.56 23.01
CA LYS A 6 -3.22 12.20 22.84
C LYS A 6 -3.57 11.69 21.43
N PHE A 7 -2.57 11.16 20.72
CA PHE A 7 -2.75 10.54 19.42
C PHE A 7 -2.54 9.03 19.51
N SER A 8 -3.51 8.24 19.03
CA SER A 8 -3.41 6.80 18.92
C SER A 8 -3.63 6.37 17.46
N LEU A 9 -2.73 5.56 16.93
CA LEU A 9 -2.81 4.98 15.59
C LEU A 9 -3.06 3.48 15.70
N LYS A 10 -4.03 2.97 14.95
CA LYS A 10 -4.29 1.53 14.80
C LYS A 10 -4.12 1.14 13.35
N PHE A 11 -3.30 0.12 13.12
CA PHE A 11 -3.12 -0.52 11.81
C PHE A 11 -4.07 -1.70 11.72
N ASN A 12 -4.87 -1.73 10.66
CA ASN A 12 -5.87 -2.75 10.45
C ASN A 12 -5.47 -3.62 9.24
N GLN A 13 -6.44 -3.94 8.39
CA GLN A 13 -6.28 -4.78 7.22
C GLN A 13 -5.22 -4.23 6.25
N ILE A 14 -4.39 -5.14 5.72
CA ILE A 14 -3.47 -4.88 4.61
C ILE A 14 -4.11 -5.30 3.28
N TYR A 15 -3.78 -4.58 2.22
CA TYR A 15 -4.23 -4.83 0.86
C TYR A 15 -3.04 -4.74 -0.08
N LEU A 16 -2.96 -5.64 -1.07
CA LEU A 16 -1.95 -5.58 -2.12
C LEU A 16 -2.63 -5.22 -3.44
N SER A 17 -2.08 -4.27 -4.17
CA SER A 17 -2.58 -3.91 -5.51
C SER A 17 -1.91 -4.73 -6.61
N LYS A 18 -2.23 -4.48 -7.89
CA LYS A 18 -1.49 -5.10 -8.99
C LYS A 18 -0.10 -4.45 -9.10
N PRO A 19 0.95 -5.20 -9.47
CA PRO A 19 2.25 -4.64 -9.80
C PRO A 19 2.13 -3.58 -10.91
N THR A 20 2.56 -2.35 -10.61
CA THR A 20 2.47 -1.20 -11.52
C THR A 20 3.79 -0.45 -11.57
N HIS A 21 4.15 0.00 -12.76
CA HIS A 21 5.30 0.86 -13.02
C HIS A 21 4.87 2.20 -13.62
N TRP A 22 5.63 3.26 -13.31
CA TRP A 22 5.37 4.59 -13.86
C TRP A 22 6.30 4.80 -15.04
N GLU A 23 5.72 4.88 -16.23
CA GLU A 23 6.47 5.17 -17.46
C GLU A 23 6.73 6.67 -17.61
N LYS A 24 7.51 7.04 -18.64
CA LYS A 24 7.89 8.42 -18.94
C LYS A 24 6.69 9.36 -19.13
N ASP A 25 5.56 8.83 -19.58
CA ASP A 25 4.33 9.58 -19.81
C ASP A 25 3.56 9.86 -18.51
N GLY A 26 4.06 9.39 -17.36
CA GLY A 26 3.50 9.64 -16.04
C GLY A 26 2.24 8.85 -15.73
N ALA A 27 1.87 7.85 -16.54
CA ALA A 27 0.77 6.95 -16.25
C ALA A 27 1.27 5.66 -15.59
N PRO A 28 0.56 5.11 -14.57
CA PRO A 28 0.87 3.80 -14.02
C PRO A 28 0.41 2.70 -15.01
N MET A 29 1.36 1.92 -15.51
CA MET A 29 1.10 0.76 -16.37
C MET A 29 1.22 -0.52 -15.55
N PRO A 30 0.28 -1.48 -15.70
CA PRO A 30 0.46 -2.81 -15.12
C PRO A 30 1.71 -3.45 -15.71
N MET A 31 2.60 -3.93 -14.85
CA MET A 31 3.85 -4.58 -15.26
C MET A 31 3.66 -6.10 -15.24
N MET A 32 4.19 -6.79 -16.23
CA MET A 32 4.26 -8.25 -16.24
C MET A 32 5.62 -8.74 -15.69
N PRO A 33 5.71 -9.94 -15.07
CA PRO A 33 6.98 -10.44 -14.54
C PRO A 33 8.09 -10.56 -15.59
N ASN A 34 7.74 -11.01 -16.80
CA ASN A 34 8.69 -11.11 -17.92
C ASN A 34 9.20 -9.74 -18.39
N GLU A 35 8.33 -8.74 -18.38
CA GLU A 35 8.65 -7.37 -18.74
C GLU A 35 9.64 -6.76 -17.73
N ALA A 36 9.40 -7.01 -16.44
CA ALA A 36 10.30 -6.61 -15.38
C ALA A 36 11.71 -7.19 -15.60
N ARG A 37 11.81 -8.49 -15.86
CA ARG A 37 13.08 -9.16 -16.18
C ARG A 37 13.78 -8.55 -17.39
N LEU A 38 13.08 -8.44 -18.52
CA LEU A 38 13.68 -7.97 -19.78
C LEU A 38 14.24 -6.55 -19.67
N ARG A 39 13.72 -5.77 -18.72
CA ARG A 39 14.12 -4.39 -18.46
C ARG A 39 14.99 -4.22 -17.21
N ASN A 40 15.36 -5.31 -16.54
CA ASN A 40 16.03 -5.32 -15.23
C ASN A 40 15.31 -4.43 -14.19
N LEU A 41 13.99 -4.41 -14.25
CA LEU A 41 13.12 -3.68 -13.32
C LEU A 41 12.66 -4.61 -12.19
N THR A 42 12.40 -4.00 -11.04
CA THR A 42 11.84 -4.73 -9.90
C THR A 42 10.34 -4.95 -10.09
N TYR A 43 9.92 -6.22 -10.15
CA TYR A 43 8.51 -6.58 -10.08
C TYR A 43 7.98 -6.37 -8.65
N ALA A 44 7.39 -5.21 -8.41
CA ALA A 44 6.87 -4.82 -7.11
C ALA A 44 5.43 -4.31 -7.16
N SER A 45 4.66 -4.65 -6.13
CA SER A 45 3.29 -4.15 -5.94
C SER A 45 3.19 -3.17 -4.76
N PRO A 46 2.42 -2.07 -4.91
CA PRO A 46 2.01 -1.24 -3.78
C PRO A 46 1.13 -2.01 -2.77
N LEU A 47 1.54 -2.01 -1.50
CA LEU A 47 0.78 -2.47 -0.35
C LEU A 47 0.14 -1.28 0.38
N TYR A 48 -1.16 -1.38 0.62
CA TYR A 48 -1.96 -0.43 1.38
C TYR A 48 -2.32 -0.96 2.76
N VAL A 49 -2.43 -0.08 3.76
CA VAL A 49 -2.96 -0.43 5.07
C VAL A 49 -4.05 0.54 5.53
N ASP A 50 -5.11 0.01 6.10
CA ASP A 50 -6.12 0.85 6.74
C ASP A 50 -5.61 1.34 8.09
N ILE A 51 -5.55 2.66 8.27
CA ILE A 51 -5.12 3.28 9.53
C ILE A 51 -6.28 4.02 10.17
N THR A 52 -6.54 3.73 11.44
CA THR A 52 -7.47 4.51 12.27
C THR A 52 -6.68 5.44 13.16
N LYS A 53 -6.87 6.75 12.99
CA LYS A 53 -6.31 7.77 13.88
C LYS A 53 -7.37 8.18 14.90
N VAL A 54 -7.02 8.07 16.17
CA VAL A 54 -7.83 8.50 17.30
C VAL A 54 -7.11 9.66 17.96
N VAL A 55 -7.79 10.80 18.07
CA VAL A 55 -7.29 11.96 18.81
C VAL A 55 -8.16 12.14 20.04
N THR A 56 -7.54 12.12 21.22
CA THR A 56 -8.21 12.35 22.49
C THR A 56 -7.75 13.68 23.06
N ARG A 57 -8.68 14.63 23.19
CA ARG A 57 -8.53 15.84 23.98
C ARG A 57 -9.44 15.68 25.20
N ASP A 58 -9.01 16.10 26.38
CA ASP A 58 -9.67 15.80 27.66
C ASP A 58 -11.02 16.52 27.90
N GLU A 59 -11.70 17.02 26.86
CA GLU A 59 -13.04 17.60 26.97
C GLU A 59 -13.97 17.02 25.89
N SER A 60 -14.50 15.82 26.17
CA SER A 60 -15.78 15.28 25.65
C SER A 60 -15.97 14.94 24.16
N VAL A 61 -14.97 15.03 23.27
CA VAL A 61 -15.15 14.64 21.85
C VAL A 61 -14.04 13.71 21.36
N ASN A 62 -14.40 12.47 21.05
CA ASN A 62 -13.53 11.46 20.47
C ASN A 62 -13.64 11.53 18.95
N GLU A 63 -12.79 12.32 18.30
CA GLU A 63 -12.77 12.43 16.85
C GLU A 63 -12.04 11.20 16.25
N LYS A 64 -12.81 10.32 15.60
CA LYS A 64 -12.29 9.15 14.88
C LYS A 64 -12.20 9.49 13.40
N SER A 65 -10.99 9.78 12.91
CA SER A 65 -10.75 9.90 11.47
C SER A 65 -10.13 8.60 10.95
N THR A 66 -10.85 7.88 10.10
CA THR A 66 -10.30 6.73 9.37
C THR A 66 -9.66 7.24 8.08
N LYS A 67 -8.37 7.00 7.90
CA LYS A 67 -7.63 7.42 6.71
C LYS A 67 -6.80 6.24 6.21
N LYS A 68 -6.95 5.90 4.92
CA LYS A 68 -6.19 4.84 4.28
C LYS A 68 -4.79 5.36 3.97
N TYR A 69 -3.76 4.65 4.39
CA TYR A 69 -2.39 5.14 4.31
C TYR A 69 -1.38 4.06 3.95
N SER A 70 -0.24 4.56 3.48
CA SER A 70 0.99 3.90 3.03
C SER A 70 0.84 3.00 1.83
N SER A 71 1.60 3.31 0.78
CA SER A 71 1.87 2.46 -0.38
C SER A 71 3.32 2.00 -0.26
N GLU A 72 3.57 0.76 0.14
CA GLU A 72 4.94 0.22 0.17
C GLU A 72 5.11 -0.78 -0.97
N LYS A 73 6.12 -0.59 -1.82
CA LYS A 73 6.35 -1.48 -2.97
C LYS A 73 7.09 -2.73 -2.51
N PHE A 74 6.42 -3.88 -2.48
CA PHE A 74 7.03 -5.16 -2.12
C PHE A 74 7.73 -5.75 -3.33
N GLN A 75 9.07 -5.86 -3.28
CA GLN A 75 9.86 -6.57 -4.28
C GLN A 75 9.64 -8.08 -4.13
N LEU A 76 9.01 -8.73 -5.12
CA LEU A 76 8.59 -10.12 -4.97
C LEU A 76 9.64 -11.14 -5.43
N CYS A 77 10.43 -10.87 -6.47
CA CYS A 77 11.60 -11.69 -6.83
C CYS A 77 12.37 -11.08 -8.02
N SER A 78 13.66 -11.35 -8.11
CA SER A 78 14.49 -11.15 -9.31
C SER A 78 14.67 -12.50 -10.02
N ASP A 79 13.59 -13.04 -10.63
CA ASP A 79 13.55 -14.27 -11.47
C ASP A 79 13.97 -15.63 -10.85
N PRO A 80 13.60 -16.81 -11.43
CA PRO A 80 12.82 -17.08 -12.64
C PRO A 80 11.50 -17.88 -12.46
N VAL A 81 11.01 -18.17 -11.25
CA VAL A 81 9.77 -18.98 -11.07
C VAL A 81 8.86 -18.46 -9.95
N ILE A 82 8.29 -17.27 -10.08
CA ILE A 82 7.00 -16.97 -9.44
C ILE A 82 6.11 -16.20 -10.42
N ALA A 83 5.42 -16.95 -11.27
CA ALA A 83 4.28 -16.49 -12.04
C ALA A 83 3.11 -17.45 -11.84
N CYS A 84 2.48 -17.40 -10.67
CA CYS A 84 1.15 -17.99 -10.45
C CYS A 84 0.36 -17.09 -9.50
N TYR A 85 -0.27 -16.05 -10.05
CA TYR A 85 -1.54 -15.56 -9.49
C TYR A 85 -2.45 -15.12 -10.64
N GLN A 86 -2.77 -16.07 -11.53
CA GLN A 86 -3.98 -16.00 -12.34
C GLN A 86 -5.13 -16.59 -11.51
N HIS A 87 -5.91 -15.71 -10.90
CA HIS A 87 -7.33 -15.96 -10.72
C HIS A 87 -8.08 -14.99 -11.62
N ASP A 88 -7.93 -15.19 -12.93
CA ASP A 88 -9.01 -14.86 -13.84
C ASP A 88 -10.04 -15.99 -13.73
N ARG A 89 -10.98 -15.82 -12.79
CA ARG A 89 -12.30 -16.42 -12.93
C ARG A 89 -13.09 -15.51 -13.88
N SER A 90 -13.33 -15.98 -15.10
CA SER A 90 -14.58 -15.77 -15.81
C SER A 90 -14.99 -17.07 -16.49
#